data_AF-A0A3C2AEL7-F1
#
_entry.id   AF-A0A3C2AEL7-F1
#
_cell.length_a   1.000
_cell.length_b   1.000
_cell.length_c   1.000
_cell.angle_alpha   90.00
_cell.angle_beta   90.00
_cell.angle_gamma   90.00
#
_symmetry.space_group_name_H-M   'P 1'
#
loop_
_entity.id
_entity.type
_entity.pdbx_description
1 polymer ?
#
loop_
_entity_poly.entity_id
_entity_poly.type
_entity_poly.pdbx_seq_one_letter_code
_entity_poly.pdbx_strand_id
1 'polypeptide(L)'
;RIKLTYVNSEGIRIGNALNGEYYSIRLNRPKFIKWHEIKQIQIKRKAVKQPLMMDYQSFLNIKTKDGKNYESFLAQPQKFIETLKILGKQNLLGKVEKNEPKWDCN
;
A
#
# COMPACT_ATOMS: atom_id res chain seq x y z
N ARG A 1 -17.26 -11.89 7.09
CA ARG A 1 -17.21 -10.43 6.82
C ARG A 1 -15.86 -10.10 6.18
N ILE A 2 -15.90 -9.55 4.96
CA ILE A 2 -14.74 -9.16 4.14
C ILE A 2 -13.92 -8.07 4.87
N LYS A 3 -12.58 -8.20 4.91
CA LYS A 3 -11.66 -7.28 5.62
C LYS A 3 -10.76 -6.53 4.63
N LEU A 4 -11.37 -5.82 3.67
CA LEU A 4 -10.64 -5.09 2.63
C LEU A 4 -9.95 -3.84 3.18
N THR A 5 -8.85 -3.47 2.54
CA THR A 5 -8.23 -2.16 2.70
C THR A 5 -9.19 -1.10 2.15
N TYR A 6 -9.48 -0.07 2.93
CA TYR A 6 -10.32 1.06 2.51
C TYR A 6 -9.78 2.38 3.05
N VAL A 7 -10.19 3.46 2.42
CA VAL A 7 -9.83 4.83 2.77
C VAL A 7 -11.10 5.63 3.02
N ASN A 8 -11.11 6.47 4.05
CA ASN A 8 -12.20 7.40 4.32
C ASN A 8 -11.66 8.77 4.81
N SER A 9 -12.57 9.67 5.19
CA SER A 9 -12.20 11.00 5.70
C SER A 9 -11.37 10.98 6.98
N GLU A 10 -11.41 9.90 7.76
CA GLU A 10 -10.71 9.79 9.05
C GLU A 10 -9.33 9.11 8.95
N GLY A 11 -9.17 8.18 8.01
CA GLY A 11 -7.94 7.43 7.86
C GLY A 11 -7.97 6.33 6.81
N ILE A 12 -7.05 5.39 6.99
CA ILE A 12 -6.91 4.20 6.14
C ILE A 12 -7.08 2.97 7.03
N ARG A 13 -7.96 2.07 6.63
CA ARG A 13 -7.95 0.69 7.12
C ARG A 13 -7.07 -0.13 6.19
N ILE A 14 -6.03 -0.74 6.72
CA ILE A 14 -5.22 -1.74 6.03
C ILE A 14 -5.66 -3.13 6.48
N GLY A 15 -5.87 -4.03 5.51
CA GLY A 15 -6.25 -5.42 5.73
C GLY A 15 -5.48 -6.36 4.82
N ASN A 16 -5.70 -7.66 5.03
CA ASN A 16 -5.23 -8.73 4.15
C ASN A 16 -6.40 -9.26 3.33
N ALA A 17 -6.13 -9.62 2.07
CA ALA A 17 -7.04 -10.42 1.28
C ALA A 17 -7.06 -11.86 1.86
N LEU A 18 -8.24 -12.50 1.85
CA LEU A 18 -8.44 -13.82 2.49
C LEU A 18 -7.87 -14.99 1.65
N ASN A 19 -7.69 -14.75 0.36
CA ASN A 19 -7.05 -15.65 -0.58
C ASN A 19 -5.53 -15.62 -0.35
N GLY A 20 -4.95 -16.79 -0.06
CA GLY A 20 -3.54 -16.99 0.33
C GLY A 20 -2.49 -16.49 -0.66
N GLU A 21 -2.90 -15.96 -1.82
CA GLU A 21 -2.05 -15.39 -2.86
C GLU A 21 -1.54 -13.98 -2.53
N TYR A 22 -2.23 -13.23 -1.66
CA TYR A 22 -1.91 -11.82 -1.37
C TYR A 22 -1.77 -11.54 0.14
N TYR A 23 -1.22 -12.51 0.87
CA TYR A 23 -1.00 -12.42 2.32
C TYR A 23 0.23 -11.56 2.62
N SER A 24 0.03 -10.37 3.21
CA SER A 24 1.13 -9.64 3.84
C SER A 24 1.43 -10.30 5.19
N ILE A 25 2.59 -10.97 5.28
CA ILE A 25 3.10 -11.63 6.51
C ILE A 25 3.17 -10.64 7.69
N ARG A 26 3.23 -9.33 7.41
CA ARG A 26 3.37 -8.25 8.41
C ARG A 26 2.05 -7.72 8.96
N LEU A 27 0.89 -8.16 8.45
CA LEU A 27 -0.43 -7.74 8.92
C LEU A 27 -1.29 -8.92 9.37
N ASN A 28 -0.93 -9.56 10.49
CA ASN A 28 -1.75 -10.62 11.07
C ASN A 28 -3.16 -10.16 11.50
N ARG A 29 -3.40 -8.84 11.64
CA ARG A 29 -4.71 -8.25 11.95
C ARG A 29 -4.93 -6.96 11.16
N PRO A 30 -6.16 -6.70 10.67
CA PRO A 30 -6.49 -5.44 10.04
C PRO A 30 -6.29 -4.28 11.04
N LYS A 31 -5.70 -3.18 10.57
CA LYS A 31 -5.40 -2.01 11.39
C LYS A 31 -6.05 -0.78 10.74
N PHE A 32 -6.72 0.02 11.56
CA PHE A 32 -7.11 1.37 11.17
C PHE A 32 -6.06 2.36 11.66
N ILE A 33 -5.64 3.26 10.78
CA ILE A 33 -4.63 4.29 11.04
C ILE A 33 -5.24 5.63 10.63
N LYS A 34 -5.37 6.55 11.59
CA LYS A 34 -5.92 7.88 11.34
C LYS A 34 -4.92 8.73 10.57
N TRP A 35 -5.42 9.70 9.80
CA TRP A 35 -4.55 10.55 8.98
C TRP A 35 -3.46 11.28 9.77
N HIS A 36 -3.78 11.76 10.98
CA HIS A 36 -2.82 12.47 11.82
C HIS A 36 -1.70 11.58 12.38
N GLU A 37 -1.89 10.25 12.40
CA GLU A 37 -0.88 9.28 12.83
C GLU A 37 0.08 8.92 11.69
N ILE A 38 -0.31 9.17 10.44
CA ILE A 38 0.50 8.83 9.26
C ILE A 38 1.58 9.89 9.06
N LYS A 39 2.82 9.44 8.95
CA LYS A 39 3.97 10.26 8.58
C LYS A 39 4.18 10.24 7.07
N GLN A 40 4.08 9.06 6.46
CA GLN A 40 4.39 8.86 5.06
C GLN A 40 3.68 7.61 4.51
N ILE A 41 3.29 7.69 3.25
CA ILE A 41 2.73 6.61 2.44
C ILE A 41 3.64 6.39 1.24
N GLN A 42 4.01 5.14 0.97
CA GLN A 42 4.75 4.76 -0.22
C GLN A 42 3.99 3.65 -0.94
N ILE A 43 4.03 3.67 -2.27
CA ILE A 43 3.57 2.55 -3.09
C ILE A 43 4.84 1.91 -3.67
N LYS A 44 5.08 0.65 -3.36
CA LYS A 44 6.26 -0.11 -3.82
C LYS A 44 5.81 -1.24 -4.72
N ARG A 45 6.48 -1.41 -5.86
CA ARG A 45 6.36 -2.64 -6.66
C ARG A 45 7.34 -3.68 -6.12
N LYS A 46 6.85 -4.89 -5.92
CA LYS A 46 7.66 -6.04 -5.52
C LYS A 46 7.44 -7.19 -6.49
N ALA A 47 8.53 -7.86 -6.83
CA ALA A 47 8.46 -9.15 -7.49
C ALA A 47 7.89 -10.18 -6.50
N VAL A 48 6.80 -10.83 -6.91
CA VAL A 48 6.18 -11.95 -6.21
C VAL A 48 6.39 -13.18 -7.06
N LYS A 49 7.03 -14.20 -6.47
CA LYS A 49 7.26 -15.47 -7.14
C LYS A 49 5.97 -16.29 -7.11
N GLN A 50 5.38 -16.49 -8.29
CA GLN A 50 4.31 -17.47 -8.48
C GLN A 50 4.90 -18.81 -8.95
N PRO A 51 4.17 -19.92 -8.87
CA PRO A 51 4.70 -21.24 -9.24
C PRO A 51 5.25 -21.33 -10.67
N LEU A 52 4.73 -20.53 -11.60
CA LEU A 52 5.06 -20.59 -13.03
C LEU A 52 5.68 -19.30 -13.60
N MET A 53 5.66 -18.19 -12.86
CA MET A 53 6.15 -16.90 -13.35
C MET A 53 6.53 -15.94 -12.20
N MET A 54 7.33 -14.93 -12.52
CA MET A 54 7.50 -13.75 -11.66
C MET A 54 6.47 -12.70 -12.04
N ASP A 55 5.70 -12.23 -11.05
CA ASP A 55 4.73 -11.16 -11.23
C ASP A 55 5.14 -9.93 -10.39
N TYR A 56 4.82 -8.72 -10.85
CA TYR A 56 5.11 -7.49 -10.13
C TYR A 56 3.84 -6.95 -9.49
N GLN A 57 3.80 -6.97 -8.16
CA GLN A 57 2.63 -6.53 -7.41
C GLN A 57 2.90 -5.24 -6.65
N SER A 58 1.87 -4.41 -6.53
CA SER A 58 1.94 -3.14 -5.83
C SER A 58 1.57 -3.33 -4.36
N PHE A 59 2.37 -2.74 -3.48
CA PHE A 59 2.19 -2.78 -2.03
C PHE A 59 2.17 -1.36 -1.47
N LEU A 60 1.16 -1.10 -0.65
CA LEU A 60 1.04 0.09 0.17
C LEU A 60 1.90 -0.06 1.42
N ASN A 61 2.87 0.83 1.60
CA ASN A 61 3.70 0.94 2.78
C ASN A 61 3.31 2.22 3.55
N ILE A 62 2.90 2.08 4.80
CA ILE A 62 2.51 3.20 5.68
C ILE A 62 3.50 3.27 6.83
N LYS A 63 4.18 4.42 6.95
CA LYS A 63 4.99 4.77 8.10
C LYS A 63 4.23 5.74 8.98
N THR A 64 4.06 5.41 10.25
CA THR A 64 3.41 6.28 11.24
C THR A 64 4.43 7.18 11.93
N LYS A 65 3.93 8.24 12.58
CA LYS A 65 4.76 9.20 13.32
C LYS A 65 5.48 8.57 14.52
N ASP A 66 4.90 7.54 15.12
CA ASP A 66 5.50 6.73 16.19
C ASP A 66 6.54 5.69 15.68
N GLY A 67 6.87 5.71 14.38
CA GLY A 67 7.91 4.88 13.80
C GLY A 67 7.46 3.48 13.37
N LYS A 68 6.19 3.11 13.56
CA LYS A 68 5.68 1.82 13.06
C LYS A 68 5.56 1.82 11.53
N ASN A 69 5.81 0.66 10.93
CA ASN A 69 5.68 0.44 9.50
C ASN A 69 4.66 -0.66 9.25
N TYR A 70 3.75 -0.41 8.33
CA TYR A 70 2.73 -1.36 7.90
C TYR A 70 2.79 -1.55 6.40
N GLU A 71 2.54 -2.77 5.93
CA GLU A 71 2.55 -3.10 4.52
C GLU A 71 1.30 -3.91 4.15
N SER A 72 0.59 -3.48 3.11
CA SER A 72 -0.62 -4.15 2.59
C SER A 72 -0.57 -4.21 1.07
N PHE A 73 -1.11 -5.28 0.49
CA PHE A 73 -1.28 -5.39 -0.95
C PHE A 73 -2.22 -4.30 -1.49
N LEU A 74 -1.93 -3.79 -2.68
CA LEU A 74 -2.69 -2.73 -3.32
C LEU A 74 -3.00 -3.09 -4.77
N ALA A 75 -4.23 -3.56 -5.01
CA ALA A 75 -4.68 -3.98 -6.34
C ALA A 75 -4.78 -2.80 -7.34
N GLN A 76 -5.16 -1.61 -6.87
CA GLN A 76 -5.47 -0.46 -7.73
C GLN A 76 -4.68 0.79 -7.27
N PRO A 77 -3.37 0.85 -7.54
CA PRO A 77 -2.52 1.95 -7.07
C PRO A 77 -2.95 3.32 -7.61
N GLN A 78 -3.39 3.40 -8.88
CA GLN A 78 -3.83 4.66 -9.49
C GLN A 78 -5.09 5.23 -8.80
N LYS A 79 -6.13 4.41 -8.62
CA LYS A 79 -7.37 4.82 -7.93
C LYS A 79 -7.12 5.21 -6.46
N PHE A 80 -6.16 4.56 -5.81
CA PHE A 80 -5.74 4.95 -4.47
C PHE A 80 -5.10 6.35 -4.45
N ILE A 81 -4.21 6.65 -5.40
CA ILE A 81 -3.60 7.98 -5.54
C ILE A 81 -4.67 9.04 -5.80
N GLU A 82 -5.63 8.78 -6.68
CA GLU A 82 -6.77 9.67 -6.94
C GLU A 82 -7.60 9.92 -5.68
N THR A 83 -7.89 8.86 -4.92
CA THR A 83 -8.61 8.97 -3.65
C THR A 83 -7.86 9.86 -2.64
N LEU A 84 -6.52 9.74 -2.55
CA LEU A 84 -5.72 10.63 -1.71
C LEU A 84 -5.78 12.09 -2.16
N LYS A 85 -5.81 12.35 -3.48
CA LYS A 85 -5.97 13.71 -4.00
C LYS A 85 -7.33 14.31 -3.63
N ILE A 86 -8.42 13.54 -3.80
CA ILE A 86 -9.78 13.95 -3.43
C ILE A 86 -9.87 14.29 -1.94
N LEU A 87 -9.18 13.52 -1.09
CA LEU A 87 -9.15 13.74 0.37
C LEU A 87 -8.14 14.80 0.84
N GLY A 88 -7.38 15.42 -0.08
CA GLY A 88 -6.33 16.39 0.27
C GLY A 88 -5.17 15.78 1.06
N LYS A 89 -4.86 14.49 0.82
CA LYS A 89 -3.82 13.71 1.51
C LYS A 89 -2.65 13.31 0.60
N GLN A 90 -2.57 13.88 -0.61
CA GLN A 90 -1.48 13.63 -1.56
C GLN A 90 -0.10 14.00 -1.02
N ASN A 91 -0.03 14.94 -0.07
CA ASN A 91 1.20 15.33 0.61
C ASN A 91 1.80 14.21 1.47
N LEU A 92 1.01 13.18 1.83
CA LEU A 92 1.51 12.01 2.53
C LEU A 92 2.24 11.04 1.61
N LEU A 93 2.07 11.14 0.28
CA LEU A 93 2.80 10.32 -0.67
C LEU A 93 4.28 10.70 -0.64
N GLY A 94 5.10 9.79 -0.12
CA GLY A 94 6.54 9.93 -0.13
C GLY A 94 7.08 9.96 -1.55
N LYS A 95 8.16 10.73 -1.78
CA LYS A 95 8.94 10.60 -3.00
C LYS A 95 9.41 9.16 -3.13
N VAL A 96 9.11 8.54 -4.26
CA VAL A 96 9.66 7.23 -4.62
C VAL A 96 11.17 7.43 -4.71
N GLU A 97 11.94 6.81 -3.81
CA GLU A 97 13.39 6.75 -3.99
C GLU A 97 13.64 6.03 -5.33
N LYS A 98 14.37 6.69 -6.23
CA LYS A 98 14.73 6.22 -7.57
C LYS A 98 15.55 4.93 -7.48
N ASN A 99 14.91 3.81 -7.19
CA ASN A 99 15.45 2.46 -7.28
C ASN A 99 14.45 1.55 -8.01
N GLU A 100 13.72 2.10 -8.99
CA GLU A 100 13.07 1.28 -10.00
C GLU A 100 14.04 1.10 -11.18
N PRO A 101 14.10 -0.11 -11.79
CA PRO A 101 14.80 -0.30 -13.05
C PRO A 101 14.20 0.63 -14.10
N LYS A 102 15.05 1.18 -14.96
CA LYS A 102 14.60 2.01 -16.08
C LYS A 102 13.58 1.22 -16.90
N TRP A 103 12.47 1.87 -17.20
CA TRP A 103 11.53 1.40 -18.20
C TRP A 103 12.21 1.56 -19.56
N ASP A 104 12.85 0.51 -20.06
CA ASP A 104 13.22 0.45 -21.46
C ASP A 104 11.92 0.18 -22.24
N CYS A 105 11.34 1.24 -22.79
CA CYS A 105 10.45 1.13 -23.94
C CYS A 105 11.36 1.09 -25.17
N ASN A 106 11.64 -0.10 -25.67
CA ASN A 106 12.05 -0.37 -27.05
C ASN A 106 11.33 -1.61 -27.54
#